data_AF-A0A9E5AC50-F1
#
_entry.id   AF-A0A9E5AC50-F1
#
_cell.length_a   1.000
_cell.length_b   1.000
_cell.length_c   1.000
_cell.angle_alpha   90.00
_cell.angle_beta   90.00
_cell.angle_gamma   90.00
#
_symmetry.space_group_name_H-M   'P 1'
#
loop_
_entity.id
_entity.type
_entity.pdbx_description
1 polymer ?
#
loop_
_entity_poly.entity_id
_entity_poly.type
_entity_poly.pdbx_seq_one_letter_code
_entity_poly.pdbx_strand_id
1 'polypeptide(L)' 'MRFSSNGYYIERYVKCDCCGVLIYDDGIPGATPLVLGALFCSAWCGEWKAQKLAGVEIPQIAVSLAR' A
#
# COMPACT_ATOMS: atom_id res chain seq x y z
N MET A 1 17.20 -5.22 -2.17
CA MET A 1 18.34 -5.94 -2.75
C MET A 1 17.76 -7.17 -3.51
N ARG A 2 17.98 -8.49 -3.23
CA ARG A 2 17.12 -9.67 -3.63
C ARG A 2 16.86 -10.73 -2.50
N PHE A 3 15.62 -10.97 -2.05
CA PHE A 3 15.23 -12.02 -1.06
C PHE A 3 15.05 -13.28 -1.88
N SER A 4 16.15 -13.93 -2.16
CA SER A 4 16.06 -15.37 -2.35
C SER A 4 15.29 -16.00 -1.18
N SER A 5 14.59 -17.10 -1.47
CA SER A 5 13.75 -17.89 -0.56
C SER A 5 14.44 -18.43 0.70
N ASN A 6 15.74 -18.18 0.87
CA ASN A 6 16.55 -18.42 2.06
C ASN A 6 16.80 -17.16 2.92
N GLY A 7 16.16 -16.02 2.63
CA GLY A 7 16.01 -14.89 3.55
C GLY A 7 17.00 -13.72 3.44
N TYR A 8 17.88 -13.68 2.44
CA TYR A 8 19.07 -12.79 2.54
C TYR A 8 19.03 -11.39 1.92
N TYR A 9 18.14 -10.96 0.97
CA TYR A 9 18.22 -9.56 0.47
C TYR A 9 16.98 -8.75 -0.12
N ILE A 10 15.66 -9.08 -0.02
CA ILE A 10 14.44 -8.38 -0.60
C ILE A 10 14.12 -8.51 -2.14
N GLU A 11 13.20 -9.40 -2.62
CA GLU A 11 13.21 -10.09 -3.97
C GLU A 11 12.71 -9.33 -5.20
N ARG A 12 11.69 -8.48 -5.01
CA ARG A 12 11.19 -7.51 -5.97
C ARG A 12 11.22 -6.17 -5.26
N TYR A 13 11.66 -5.10 -5.93
CA TYR A 13 11.64 -3.75 -5.36
C TYR A 13 10.26 -3.10 -5.54
N VAL A 14 9.21 -3.74 -5.00
CA VAL A 14 7.86 -3.15 -5.05
C VAL A 14 7.75 -2.09 -3.96
N LYS A 15 7.21 -0.92 -4.31
CA LYS A 15 6.98 0.19 -3.39
C LYS A 15 5.48 0.42 -3.26
N CYS A 16 5.06 0.88 -2.08
CA CYS A 16 3.70 1.35 -1.85
C CYS A 16 3.41 2.61 -2.69
N ASP A 17 2.36 2.56 -3.52
CA ASP A 17 1.94 3.67 -4.38
C ASP A 17 1.38 4.89 -3.61
N CYS A 18 1.23 4.77 -2.29
CA CYS A 18 0.88 5.90 -1.42
C CYS A 18 2.11 6.52 -0.72
N CYS A 19 2.90 5.73 0.01
CA CYS A 19 3.94 6.24 0.91
C CYS A 19 5.39 5.92 0.48
N GLY A 20 5.59 5.15 -0.59
CA GLY A 20 6.91 4.83 -1.13
C GLY A 20 7.75 3.82 -0.34
N VAL A 21 7.26 3.30 0.80
CA VAL A 21 7.92 2.22 1.55
C VAL A 21 8.03 0.95 0.70
N LEU A 22 9.09 0.17 0.90
CA LEU A 22 9.23 -1.14 0.27
C LEU A 22 8.22 -2.12 0.85
N ILE A 23 7.56 -2.87 -0.04
CA ILE A 23 6.67 -3.98 0.29
C ILE A 23 7.52 -5.27 0.24
N TYR A 24 7.49 -6.04 1.31
CA TYR A 24 8.32 -7.24 1.50
C TYR A 24 7.54 -8.56 1.31
N ASP A 25 6.21 -8.48 1.33
CA ASP A 25 5.24 -9.55 1.11
C ASP A 25 4.48 -9.32 -0.21
N ASP A 26 3.29 -9.91 -0.37
CA ASP A 26 2.44 -9.74 -1.55
C ASP A 26 1.81 -8.33 -1.65
N GLY A 27 1.83 -7.54 -0.57
CA GLY A 27 1.16 -6.26 -0.47
C GLY A 27 -0.37 -6.34 -0.49
N ILE A 28 -1.01 -5.17 -0.46
CA ILE A 28 -2.47 -5.02 -0.51
C ILE A 28 -2.86 -4.36 -1.84
N PRO A 29 -3.62 -5.04 -2.73
CA PRO A 29 -4.07 -4.46 -3.98
C PRO A 29 -5.13 -3.38 -3.75
N GLY A 30 -5.17 -2.37 -4.62
CA GLY A 30 -6.18 -1.32 -4.58
C GLY A 30 -7.60 -1.83 -4.77
N ALA A 31 -8.48 -1.55 -3.80
CA ALA A 31 -9.84 -2.08 -3.73
C ALA A 31 -10.91 -1.19 -4.42
N THR A 32 -10.56 0.01 -4.90
CA THR A 32 -11.50 0.93 -5.56
C THR A 32 -11.05 1.26 -6.99
N PRO A 33 -11.96 1.68 -7.90
CA PRO A 33 -11.59 2.01 -9.28
C PRO A 33 -10.52 3.09 -9.42
N LEU A 34 -10.42 4.01 -8.45
CA LEU A 34 -9.42 5.09 -8.43
C LEU A 34 -8.00 4.60 -8.15
N VAL A 35 -7.84 3.42 -7.55
CA VAL A 35 -6.54 2.82 -7.19
C VAL A 35 -6.35 1.43 -7.79
N LEU A 36 -7.15 1.07 -8.81
CA LEU A 36 -7.09 -0.25 -9.43
C LEU A 36 -5.71 -0.46 -10.09
N GLY A 37 -5.06 -1.57 -9.75
CA GLY A 37 -3.70 -1.89 -10.22
C GLY A 37 -2.56 -1.28 -9.39
N ALA A 38 -2.85 -0.43 -8.41
CA ALA A 38 -1.87 0.02 -7.41
C ALA A 38 -1.68 -1.00 -6.28
N LEU A 39 -0.51 -0.99 -5.66
CA LEU A 39 -0.17 -1.85 -4.52
C LEU A 39 0.25 -1.03 -3.30
N PHE A 40 -0.24 -1.43 -2.12
CA PHE A 40 -0.10 -0.70 -0.87
C PHE A 40 0.50 -1.55 0.24
N CYS A 41 1.23 -0.93 1.17
CA CYS A 41 1.77 -1.59 2.36
C CYS A 41 0.75 -1.72 3.51
N SER A 42 -0.42 -1.07 3.40
CA SER A 42 -1.49 -1.13 4.40
C SER A 42 -2.82 -0.71 3.78
N ALA A 43 -3.94 -1.19 4.34
CA ALA A 43 -5.28 -0.76 3.92
C ALA A 43 -5.47 0.76 4.08
N TRP A 44 -4.87 1.35 5.12
CA TRP A 44 -4.79 2.79 5.33
C TRP A 44 -4.17 3.54 4.14
N CYS A 45 -3.09 3.02 3.55
CA CYS A 45 -2.46 3.63 2.37
C CYS A 45 -3.36 3.59 1.13
N GLY A 46 -4.10 2.48 0.92
CA GLY A 46 -5.04 2.35 -0.18
C GLY A 46 -6.20 3.34 -0.07
N GLU A 47 -6.82 3.41 1.12
CA GLU A 47 -7.91 4.32 1.42
C GLU A 47 -7.48 5.80 1.33
N TRP A 48 -6.31 6.15 1.88
CA TRP A 48 -5.78 7.52 1.84
C TRP A 48 -5.57 7.99 0.40
N LYS A 49 -4.99 7.12 -0.43
CA LYS A 49 -4.76 7.38 -1.85
C LYS A 49 -6.08 7.53 -2.60
N ALA A 50 -7.06 6.67 -2.35
CA ALA A 50 -8.38 6.73 -2.96
C ALA A 50 -9.11 8.06 -2.63
N GLN A 51 -9.14 8.46 -1.36
CA GLN A 51 -9.73 9.75 -0.95
C GLN A 51 -9.02 10.95 -1.57
N LYS A 52 -7.68 10.93 -1.63
CA LYS A 52 -6.91 11.99 -2.33
C LYS A 52 -7.23 12.07 -3.82
N LEU A 53 -7.38 10.94 -4.51
CA LEU A 53 -7.74 10.90 -5.93
C LEU A 53 -9.21 11.27 -6.18
N ALA A 54 -10.09 11.06 -5.19
CA ALA A 54 -11.48 11.53 -5.22
C ALA A 54 -11.63 13.04 -4.95
N GLY A 55 -10.54 13.77 -4.71
CA GLY A 55 -10.56 15.21 -4.47
C GLY A 55 -10.88 15.63 -3.02
N VAL A 56 -10.80 14.71 -2.06
CA VAL A 56 -11.00 15.04 -0.63
C VAL A 56 -9.80 15.88 -0.14
N GLU A 57 -10.04 17.14 0.21
CA GLU A 57 -8.99 18.06 0.68
C GLU A 57 -8.28 17.53 1.93
N ILE A 58 -9.06 17.10 2.92
CA ILE A 58 -8.63 16.57 4.23
C ILE A 58 -9.10 15.11 4.36
N PRO A 59 -8.35 14.13 3.84
CA PRO A 59 -8.69 12.72 3.98
C PRO A 59 -8.78 12.30 5.45
N GLN A 60 -9.71 11.42 5.76
CA GLN A 60 -9.95 10.89 7.11
C GLN A 60 -10.12 9.38 7.02
N ILE A 61 -9.37 8.65 7.84
CA ILE A 61 -9.45 7.19 7.90
C ILE A 61 -9.82 6.80 9.31
N ALA A 62 -10.95 6.11 9.44
CA ALA A 62 -11.34 5.52 10.70
C ALA A 62 -10.27 4.48 11.11
N VAL A 63 -9.52 4.79 12.16
CA VAL A 63 -8.57 3.83 12.75
C VAL A 63 -9.39 2.78 13.49
N SER A 64 -9.78 1.72 12.79
CA SER A 64 -10.20 0.50 13.46
C SER A 64 -8.99 -0.07 14.20
N LEU A 65 -9.11 -0.15 15.53
CA LEU A 65 -8.17 -0.89 16.37
C LEU A 65 -8.34 -2.38 16.08
N ALA A 66 -7.73 -2.85 14.99
CA ALA A 66 -7.47 -4.26 14.76
C ALA A 66 -6.54 -4.73 15.88
N ARG A 67 -7.05 -5.69 16.67
CA ARG A 67 -6.45 -6.19 17.91
C ARG A 67 -5.54 -7.37 17.66
#